data_AF-A0A9P5TGF3-F1
#
_entry.id   AF-A0A9P5TGF3-F1
#
_cell.length_a   1.000
_cell.length_b   1.000
_cell.length_c   1.000
_cell.angle_alpha   90.00
_cell.angle_beta   90.00
_cell.angle_gamma   90.00
#
_symmetry.space_group_name_H-M   'P 1'
#
loop_
_entity.id
_entity.type
_entity.pdbx_description
1 polymer ?
#
loop_
_entity_poly.entity_id
_entity_poly.type
_entity_poly.pdbx_seq_one_letter_code
_entity_poly.pdbx_strand_id
1 'polypeptide(L)'
;MLKSLEIGDWASSGDIAYFLAHLVIPGTAKRCIWGKDLKYLSSILFPVDPGTARTLGRGWDIDVRQVNFTAAKGQNMIGIYNHAVFIQGGFNFLSIYPLFRDHPRIFERVEKLCLTPAVAEAALTADEYRLIFATLPNVQHLSMFDMDVSLIFQALGLFEILTPHDVPFPELKAITIRYSRSKGHLDATSPTRDFLGNKYKLSPLSIVLGLVKLSQQRAAIGCPLTTLLLIFKLDI
;
A
#
# COMPACT_ATOMS: atom_id res chain seq x y z
N MET A 1 15.19 -0.44 -18.58
CA MET A 1 15.27 0.82 -19.34
C MET A 1 13.90 1.47 -19.29
N LEU A 2 13.83 2.74 -18.87
CA LEU A 2 12.59 3.51 -18.83
C LEU A 2 12.04 3.71 -20.24
N LYS A 3 10.80 3.25 -20.46
CA LYS A 3 10.15 3.35 -21.77
C LYS A 3 9.22 4.55 -21.90
N SER A 4 8.68 5.03 -20.78
CA SER A 4 7.72 6.14 -20.76
C SER A 4 7.80 6.88 -19.43
N LEU A 5 7.83 8.22 -19.51
CA LEU A 5 7.69 9.12 -18.38
C LEU A 5 6.52 10.06 -18.71
N GLU A 6 5.53 10.12 -17.83
CA GLU A 6 4.40 11.02 -17.97
C GLU A 6 4.38 11.97 -16.78
N ILE A 7 4.33 13.26 -17.05
CA ILE A 7 4.48 14.30 -16.04
C ILE A 7 3.26 15.21 -16.14
N GLY A 8 2.39 15.18 -15.13
CA GLY A 8 1.14 15.94 -15.04
C GLY A 8 1.33 17.37 -14.50
N ASP A 9 0.26 18.04 -14.05
CA ASP A 9 0.21 19.48 -13.80
C ASP A 9 1.35 20.08 -12.95
N TRP A 10 2.11 21.01 -13.54
CA TRP A 10 3.13 21.83 -12.86
C TRP A 10 2.73 23.29 -12.82
N ALA A 11 3.16 23.98 -11.76
CA ALA A 11 2.91 25.42 -11.61
C ALA A 11 3.67 26.24 -12.67
N SER A 12 4.86 25.78 -13.09
CA SER A 12 5.65 26.42 -14.13
C SER A 12 6.55 25.44 -14.88
N SER A 13 7.06 25.85 -16.04
CA SER A 13 8.10 25.13 -16.78
C SER A 13 9.44 25.05 -16.02
N GLY A 14 9.71 26.00 -15.11
CA GLY A 14 10.91 25.98 -14.26
C GLY A 14 10.89 24.83 -13.25
N ASP A 15 9.72 24.51 -12.71
CA ASP A 15 9.56 23.38 -11.78
C ASP A 15 9.77 22.04 -12.48
N ILE A 16 9.32 21.93 -13.73
CA ILE A 16 9.56 20.75 -14.58
C ILE A 16 11.06 20.57 -14.83
N ALA A 17 11.76 21.63 -15.23
CA ALA A 17 13.20 21.58 -15.49
C ALA A 17 13.99 21.21 -14.23
N TYR A 18 13.63 21.80 -13.09
CA TYR A 18 14.23 21.45 -11.80
C TYR A 18 13.98 19.99 -11.42
N PHE A 19 12.75 19.51 -11.57
CA PHE A 19 12.40 18.11 -11.34
C PHE A 19 13.20 17.17 -12.24
N LEU A 20 13.17 17.37 -13.57
CA LEU A 20 13.91 16.54 -14.53
C LEU A 20 15.41 16.52 -14.24
N ALA A 21 15.99 17.64 -13.81
CA ALA A 21 17.41 17.73 -13.45
C ALA A 21 17.78 16.92 -12.19
N HIS A 22 16.81 16.68 -11.30
CA HIS A 22 17.02 15.96 -10.04
C HIS A 22 16.33 14.58 -10.02
N LEU A 23 15.69 14.20 -11.13
CA LEU A 23 14.94 12.97 -11.26
C LEU A 23 15.90 11.80 -11.46
N VAL A 24 16.23 11.12 -10.37
CA VAL A 24 17.01 9.87 -10.42
C VAL A 24 16.05 8.71 -10.68
N ILE A 25 15.83 8.40 -11.95
CA ILE A 25 15.08 7.20 -12.33
C ILE A 25 16.06 6.02 -12.35
N PRO A 26 15.84 4.96 -11.56
CA PRO A 26 16.61 3.73 -11.70
C PRO A 26 16.55 3.23 -13.15
N GLY A 27 17.69 2.86 -13.74
CA GLY A 27 17.77 2.47 -15.15
C GLY A 27 16.85 1.30 -15.57
N THR A 28 16.25 0.59 -14.62
CA THR A 28 15.29 -0.52 -14.83
C THR A 28 13.82 -0.16 -14.57
N ALA A 29 13.47 1.09 -14.26
CA ALA A 29 12.07 1.52 -14.18
C ALA A 29 11.37 1.31 -15.52
N LYS A 30 10.11 0.88 -15.48
CA LYS A 30 9.33 0.61 -16.70
C LYS A 30 8.42 1.80 -17.03
N ARG A 31 7.79 2.40 -16.01
CA ARG A 31 6.89 3.56 -16.14
C ARG A 31 6.85 4.40 -14.87
N CYS A 32 6.67 5.71 -14.99
CA CYS A 32 6.44 6.62 -13.87
C CYS A 32 5.42 7.71 -14.26
N ILE A 33 4.50 8.03 -13.35
CA ILE A 33 3.55 9.14 -13.45
C ILE A 33 3.67 10.00 -12.20
N TRP A 34 3.73 11.30 -12.39
CA TRP A 34 3.90 12.28 -11.32
C TRP A 34 2.94 13.46 -11.52
N GLY A 35 2.24 13.92 -10.48
CA GLY A 35 1.32 15.08 -10.60
C GLY A 35 0.35 15.22 -9.43
N LYS A 36 -0.26 16.41 -9.27
CA LYS A 36 -1.16 16.75 -8.15
C LYS A 36 -2.54 16.10 -8.26
N ASP A 37 -3.14 16.15 -9.45
CA ASP A 37 -4.44 15.57 -9.75
C ASP A 37 -4.25 14.49 -10.82
N LEU A 38 -4.27 13.23 -10.39
CA LEU A 38 -4.17 12.09 -11.29
C LEU A 38 -5.58 11.50 -11.52
N LYS A 39 -6.56 12.36 -11.85
CA LYS A 39 -7.82 11.90 -12.46
C LYS A 39 -7.42 11.05 -13.67
N TYR A 40 -7.94 9.83 -13.75
CA TYR A 40 -7.60 8.82 -14.76
C TYR A 40 -6.33 7.99 -14.52
N LEU A 41 -5.82 7.90 -13.27
CA LEU A 41 -4.70 7.00 -12.91
C LEU A 41 -4.76 5.61 -13.53
N SER A 42 -5.94 4.98 -13.54
CA SER A 42 -6.16 3.64 -14.08
C SER A 42 -5.87 3.58 -15.58
N SER A 43 -6.52 4.43 -16.39
CA SER A 43 -6.31 4.47 -17.83
C SER A 43 -4.96 5.04 -18.23
N ILE A 44 -4.37 5.93 -17.42
CA ILE A 44 -3.03 6.44 -17.67
C ILE A 44 -2.04 5.30 -17.40
N LEU A 45 -1.97 4.71 -16.20
CA LEU A 45 -1.01 3.63 -15.90
C LEU A 45 -1.20 2.41 -16.78
N PHE A 46 -2.44 2.06 -17.06
CA PHE A 46 -2.83 0.86 -17.79
C PHE A 46 -3.72 1.24 -18.98
N PRO A 47 -3.13 1.86 -20.02
CA PRO A 47 -3.88 2.27 -21.19
C PRO A 47 -4.36 1.00 -21.87
N VAL A 48 -5.67 0.82 -21.80
CA VAL A 48 -6.36 -0.30 -22.43
C VAL A 48 -6.23 -0.08 -23.94
N ASP A 49 -5.37 -0.85 -24.57
CA ASP A 49 -5.32 -0.89 -26.03
C ASP A 49 -6.62 -1.55 -26.50
N PRO A 50 -7.50 -0.86 -27.26
CA PRO A 50 -8.79 -1.41 -27.65
C PRO A 50 -8.67 -2.76 -28.39
N GLY A 51 -7.55 -2.98 -29.09
CA GLY A 51 -7.28 -4.20 -29.86
C GLY A 51 -6.78 -5.39 -29.04
N THR A 52 -6.17 -5.16 -27.87
CA THR A 52 -5.60 -6.23 -27.01
C THR A 52 -6.21 -6.28 -25.61
N ALA A 53 -7.21 -5.42 -25.34
CA ALA A 53 -7.92 -5.26 -24.06
C ALA A 53 -8.44 -6.56 -23.43
N ARG A 54 -8.65 -7.60 -24.24
CA ARG A 54 -9.24 -8.87 -23.80
C ARG A 54 -8.27 -10.04 -23.75
N THR A 55 -7.08 -9.93 -24.35
CA THR A 55 -6.31 -11.15 -24.70
C THR A 55 -4.88 -11.19 -24.19
N LEU A 56 -4.21 -10.07 -23.94
CA LEU A 56 -2.83 -10.11 -23.46
C LEU A 56 -2.60 -8.97 -22.48
N GLY A 57 -2.36 -9.30 -21.22
CA GLY A 57 -1.65 -8.38 -20.35
C GLY A 57 -0.37 -7.91 -21.07
N ARG A 58 -0.15 -6.60 -21.13
CA ARG A 58 1.09 -6.04 -21.68
C ARG A 58 2.22 -6.53 -20.79
N GLY A 59 3.16 -7.34 -21.30
CA GLY A 59 4.19 -8.11 -20.56
C GLY A 59 4.85 -7.59 -19.25
N TRP A 60 4.66 -6.33 -18.85
CA TRP A 60 4.99 -5.78 -17.54
C TRP A 60 3.83 -5.73 -16.52
N ASP A 61 2.57 -5.86 -16.91
CA ASP A 61 1.41 -5.95 -15.99
C ASP A 61 1.29 -7.35 -15.36
N ILE A 62 1.57 -8.39 -16.13
CA ILE A 62 1.70 -9.80 -15.71
C ILE A 62 2.85 -10.04 -14.73
N ASP A 63 3.73 -9.06 -14.61
CA ASP A 63 4.98 -9.10 -13.88
C ASP A 63 4.86 -8.43 -12.50
N VAL A 64 3.76 -7.74 -12.19
CA VAL A 64 3.60 -7.05 -10.91
C VAL A 64 3.42 -8.08 -9.80
N ARG A 65 4.36 -8.11 -8.86
CA ARG A 65 4.39 -9.00 -7.69
C ARG A 65 4.29 -8.24 -6.37
N GLN A 66 4.48 -6.92 -6.39
CA GLN A 66 4.53 -6.12 -5.17
C GLN A 66 3.81 -4.77 -5.33
N VAL A 67 3.16 -4.33 -4.27
CA VAL A 67 2.61 -2.97 -4.15
C VAL A 67 3.22 -2.31 -2.92
N ASN A 68 3.71 -1.08 -3.09
CA ASN A 68 4.30 -0.27 -2.03
C ASN A 68 3.50 1.03 -1.88
N PHE A 69 2.85 1.21 -0.74
CA PHE A 69 2.33 2.52 -0.32
C PHE A 69 3.39 3.22 0.50
N THR A 70 3.86 4.37 0.01
CA THR A 70 4.93 5.14 0.65
C THR A 70 4.51 6.60 0.89
N ALA A 71 4.59 7.12 2.11
CA ALA A 71 4.58 8.56 2.31
C ALA A 71 6.00 9.10 2.23
N ALA A 72 6.31 9.75 1.13
CA ALA A 72 7.47 10.62 1.04
C ALA A 72 6.99 12.06 0.94
N LYS A 73 7.75 12.98 1.55
CA LYS A 73 7.55 14.42 1.34
C LYS A 73 7.78 14.73 -0.14
N GLY A 74 6.81 15.36 -0.79
CA GLY A 74 6.85 15.65 -2.22
C GLY A 74 5.46 15.65 -2.84
N GLN A 75 5.41 15.68 -4.18
CA GLN A 75 4.16 15.50 -4.91
C GLN A 75 3.81 14.01 -5.03
N ASN A 76 2.55 13.78 -5.36
CA ASN A 76 1.95 12.50 -5.67
C ASN A 76 2.61 11.83 -6.89
N MET A 77 2.96 10.55 -6.76
CA MET A 77 3.60 9.75 -7.81
C MET A 77 3.11 8.31 -7.78
N ILE A 78 2.88 7.72 -8.97
CA ILE A 78 2.77 6.27 -9.12
C ILE A 78 3.80 5.78 -10.13
N GLY A 79 4.61 4.80 -9.73
CA GLY A 79 5.68 4.24 -10.55
C GLY A 79 5.69 2.72 -10.59
N ILE A 80 6.18 2.16 -11.70
CA ILE A 80 6.40 0.72 -11.87
C ILE A 80 7.89 0.46 -12.03
N TYR A 81 8.46 -0.21 -11.04
CA TYR A 81 9.87 -0.51 -10.96
C TYR A 81 10.08 -1.91 -10.37
N ASN A 82 10.92 -2.72 -11.03
CA ASN A 82 11.33 -4.04 -10.54
C ASN A 82 10.15 -4.91 -10.01
N HIS A 83 9.16 -5.16 -10.87
CA HIS A 83 7.97 -5.96 -10.51
C HIS A 83 7.11 -5.37 -9.38
N ALA A 84 7.31 -4.09 -9.03
CA ALA A 84 6.56 -3.43 -7.98
C ALA A 84 5.87 -2.16 -8.50
N VAL A 85 4.66 -1.91 -8.00
CA VAL A 85 3.96 -0.63 -8.12
C VAL A 85 4.24 0.18 -6.86
N PHE A 86 4.79 1.37 -7.02
CA PHE A 86 5.01 2.33 -5.96
C PHE A 86 3.93 3.40 -6.03
N ILE A 87 3.17 3.56 -4.96
CA ILE A 87 2.15 4.59 -4.79
C ILE A 87 2.68 5.52 -3.71
N GLN A 88 3.14 6.70 -4.12
CA GLN A 88 3.83 7.65 -3.29
C GLN A 88 3.05 8.95 -3.15
N GLY A 89 2.95 9.46 -1.92
CA GLY A 89 2.37 10.78 -1.64
C GLY A 89 1.06 10.70 -0.87
N GLY A 90 0.31 11.81 -0.88
CA GLY A 90 -0.94 12.00 -0.16
C GLY A 90 -2.16 11.80 -1.04
N PHE A 91 -2.27 10.65 -1.69
CA PHE A 91 -3.49 10.35 -2.45
C PHE A 91 -4.64 9.99 -1.51
N ASN A 92 -5.78 10.66 -1.66
CA ASN A 92 -7.00 10.22 -1.00
C ASN A 92 -7.53 8.91 -1.63
N PHE A 93 -8.42 8.23 -0.92
CA PHE A 93 -9.01 6.96 -1.37
C PHE A 93 -9.67 7.06 -2.74
N LEU A 94 -10.43 8.12 -3.01
CA LEU A 94 -11.13 8.31 -4.29
C LEU A 94 -10.17 8.41 -5.48
N SER A 95 -8.95 8.91 -5.27
CA SER A 95 -7.90 8.98 -6.28
C SER A 95 -7.26 7.62 -6.53
N ILE A 96 -6.94 6.84 -5.49
CA ILE A 96 -6.22 5.56 -5.65
C ILE A 96 -7.11 4.37 -5.95
N TYR A 97 -8.33 4.32 -5.41
CA TYR A 97 -9.17 3.13 -5.48
C TYR A 97 -9.55 2.71 -6.90
N PRO A 98 -9.81 3.64 -7.85
CA PRO A 98 -10.04 3.28 -9.25
C PRO A 98 -8.92 2.44 -9.86
N LEU A 99 -7.67 2.61 -9.41
CA LEU A 99 -6.54 1.80 -9.86
C LEU A 99 -6.79 0.30 -9.62
N PHE A 100 -7.24 -0.03 -8.40
CA PHE A 100 -7.49 -1.39 -7.94
C PHE A 100 -8.81 -1.94 -8.48
N ARG A 101 -9.84 -1.10 -8.55
CA ARG A 101 -11.19 -1.48 -8.98
C ARG A 101 -11.28 -1.70 -10.49
N ASP A 102 -10.67 -0.82 -11.29
CA ASP A 102 -10.87 -0.82 -12.75
C ASP A 102 -9.96 -1.87 -13.44
N HIS A 103 -8.85 -2.26 -12.80
CA HIS A 103 -7.88 -3.22 -13.35
C HIS A 103 -7.48 -4.33 -12.34
N PRO A 104 -8.44 -5.10 -11.78
CA PRO A 104 -8.16 -6.09 -10.73
C PRO A 104 -7.17 -7.17 -11.18
N ARG A 105 -7.20 -7.56 -12.47
CA ARG A 105 -6.33 -8.58 -13.07
C ARG A 105 -4.83 -8.29 -12.95
N ILE A 106 -4.45 -7.02 -12.85
CA ILE A 106 -3.05 -6.62 -12.70
C ILE A 106 -2.56 -6.94 -11.28
N PHE A 107 -3.45 -6.76 -10.31
CA PHE A 107 -3.13 -6.96 -8.91
C PHE A 107 -3.39 -8.38 -8.42
N GLU A 108 -4.05 -9.22 -9.21
CA GLU A 108 -4.20 -10.65 -8.94
C GLU A 108 -2.87 -11.34 -8.68
N ARG A 109 -1.75 -10.90 -9.27
CA ARG A 109 -0.44 -11.55 -9.10
C ARG A 109 0.41 -10.98 -7.96
N VAL A 110 -0.12 -10.00 -7.24
CA VAL A 110 0.60 -9.35 -6.14
C VAL A 110 0.71 -10.33 -4.98
N GLU A 111 1.94 -10.64 -4.62
CA GLU A 111 2.30 -11.53 -3.52
C GLU A 111 2.74 -10.76 -2.28
N LYS A 112 3.15 -9.49 -2.46
CA LYS A 112 3.71 -8.66 -1.40
C LYS A 112 3.04 -7.29 -1.34
N LEU A 113 2.56 -6.91 -0.17
CA LEU A 113 2.07 -5.56 0.11
C LEU A 113 2.98 -4.92 1.16
N CYS A 114 3.51 -3.74 0.86
CA CYS A 114 4.27 -2.94 1.80
C CYS A 114 3.55 -1.62 2.05
N LEU A 115 3.36 -1.29 3.33
CA LEU A 115 2.66 -0.10 3.79
C LEU A 115 3.60 0.70 4.68
N THR A 116 3.71 2.00 4.43
CA THR A 116 4.32 2.97 5.35
C THR A 116 3.24 3.92 5.87
N PRO A 117 3.52 4.85 6.81
CA PRO A 117 2.53 5.83 7.25
C PRO A 117 2.07 6.64 6.06
N ALA A 118 0.80 7.07 6.03
CA ALA A 118 0.32 8.09 5.13
C ALA A 118 0.55 9.48 5.74
N VAL A 119 0.66 10.52 4.90
CA VAL A 119 0.54 11.90 5.40
C VAL A 119 -0.87 12.11 5.95
N ALA A 120 -1.00 12.87 7.05
CA ALA A 120 -2.24 12.98 7.82
C ALA A 120 -3.48 13.37 6.98
N GLU A 121 -3.27 14.23 5.97
CA GLU A 121 -4.31 14.73 5.05
C GLU A 121 -4.86 13.66 4.10
N ALA A 122 -4.17 12.51 3.98
CA ALA A 122 -4.52 11.41 3.09
C ALA A 122 -4.54 10.05 3.82
N ALA A 123 -4.73 10.07 5.14
CA ALA A 123 -4.82 8.86 5.94
C ALA A 123 -6.07 8.07 5.54
N LEU A 124 -5.86 6.86 4.99
CA LEU A 124 -6.94 5.93 4.69
C LEU A 124 -7.54 5.37 5.98
N THR A 125 -8.84 5.12 5.98
CA THR A 125 -9.57 4.44 7.05
C THR A 125 -9.43 2.92 6.95
N ALA A 126 -9.83 2.19 8.01
CA ALA A 126 -9.79 0.73 8.01
C ALA A 126 -10.68 0.12 6.90
N ASP A 127 -11.84 0.72 6.64
CA ASP A 127 -12.77 0.26 5.60
C ASP A 127 -12.19 0.50 4.19
N GLU A 128 -11.52 1.63 3.98
CA GLU A 128 -10.84 1.92 2.72
C GLU A 128 -9.67 0.95 2.46
N TYR A 129 -8.89 0.61 3.50
CA TYR A 129 -7.88 -0.45 3.39
C TYR A 129 -8.52 -1.80 3.07
N ARG A 130 -9.64 -2.15 3.72
CA ARG A 130 -10.35 -3.40 3.46
C ARG A 130 -10.79 -3.52 2.00
N LEU A 131 -11.32 -2.43 1.43
CA LEU A 131 -11.68 -2.37 0.01
C LEU A 131 -10.47 -2.59 -0.91
N ILE A 132 -9.31 -2.00 -0.58
CA ILE A 132 -8.08 -2.25 -1.34
C ILE A 132 -7.65 -3.72 -1.19
N PHE A 133 -7.66 -4.27 0.02
CA PHE A 133 -7.21 -5.63 0.30
C PHE A 133 -8.03 -6.70 -0.43
N ALA A 134 -9.33 -6.45 -0.60
CA ALA A 134 -10.22 -7.32 -1.38
C ALA A 134 -9.80 -7.46 -2.85
N THR A 135 -9.06 -6.49 -3.40
CA THR A 135 -8.55 -6.53 -4.78
C THR A 135 -7.19 -7.25 -4.93
N LEU A 136 -6.61 -7.69 -3.81
CA LEU A 136 -5.26 -8.26 -3.74
C LEU A 136 -5.29 -9.70 -3.19
N PRO A 137 -5.99 -10.65 -3.84
CA PRO A 137 -6.32 -11.95 -3.24
C PRO A 137 -5.09 -12.83 -2.94
N ASN A 138 -4.01 -12.68 -3.71
CA ASN A 138 -2.84 -13.55 -3.64
C ASN A 138 -1.69 -12.99 -2.78
N VAL A 139 -1.95 -11.95 -1.97
CA VAL A 139 -0.94 -11.40 -1.06
C VAL A 139 -0.58 -12.45 -0.01
N GLN A 140 0.68 -12.84 -0.01
CA GLN A 140 1.27 -13.79 0.92
C GLN A 140 2.08 -13.09 2.03
N HIS A 141 2.60 -11.89 1.74
CA HIS A 141 3.44 -11.13 2.66
C HIS A 141 2.92 -9.71 2.83
N LEU A 142 2.60 -9.34 4.08
CA LEU A 142 2.26 -7.98 4.47
C LEU A 142 3.42 -7.37 5.27
N SER A 143 3.98 -6.26 4.80
CA SER A 143 5.00 -5.51 5.50
C SER A 143 4.48 -4.15 5.91
N MET A 144 4.62 -3.81 7.19
CA MET A 144 4.18 -2.55 7.78
C MET A 144 5.40 -1.85 8.37
N PHE A 145 5.66 -0.62 7.93
CA PHE A 145 6.80 0.18 8.37
C PHE A 145 6.28 1.44 9.04
N ASP A 146 6.65 1.68 10.29
CA ASP A 146 6.39 2.93 11.04
C ASP A 146 4.94 3.40 11.15
N MET A 147 3.97 2.55 10.81
CA MET A 147 2.54 2.92 10.71
C MET A 147 1.71 2.46 11.91
N ASP A 148 0.48 2.98 12.00
CA ASP A 148 -0.54 2.49 12.92
C ASP A 148 -1.05 1.11 12.46
N VAL A 149 -0.51 0.06 13.07
CA VAL A 149 -0.86 -1.33 12.75
C VAL A 149 -2.25 -1.73 13.26
N SER A 150 -2.81 -1.00 14.22
CA SER A 150 -4.15 -1.32 14.76
C SER A 150 -5.23 -1.10 13.71
N LEU A 151 -5.06 -0.06 12.89
CA LEU A 151 -5.88 0.24 11.73
C LEU A 151 -5.84 -0.90 10.69
N ILE A 152 -4.65 -1.42 10.42
CA ILE A 152 -4.47 -2.52 9.47
C ILE A 152 -5.05 -3.82 10.00
N PHE A 153 -4.88 -4.13 11.29
CA PHE A 153 -5.52 -5.28 11.90
C PHE A 153 -7.05 -5.18 11.87
N GLN A 154 -7.61 -3.98 12.05
CA GLN A 154 -9.05 -3.76 11.85
C GLN A 154 -9.46 -3.99 10.40
N ALA A 155 -8.68 -3.50 9.43
CA ALA A 155 -8.95 -3.75 8.01
C ALA A 155 -8.91 -5.25 7.66
N LEU A 156 -8.03 -6.02 8.32
CA LEU A 156 -7.96 -7.49 8.25
C LEU A 156 -9.09 -8.22 9.01
N GLY A 157 -9.98 -7.48 9.69
CA GLY A 157 -11.14 -8.02 10.40
C GLY A 157 -10.84 -8.63 11.77
N LEU A 158 -9.75 -8.21 12.44
CA LEU A 158 -9.36 -8.72 13.77
C LEU A 158 -10.46 -8.61 14.86
N PHE A 159 -11.35 -7.64 14.72
CA PHE A 159 -12.44 -7.36 15.67
C PHE A 159 -13.81 -7.82 15.17
N GLU A 160 -13.86 -8.49 14.03
CA GLU A 160 -15.09 -8.91 13.38
C GLU A 160 -15.18 -10.44 13.31
N ILE A 161 -16.40 -10.95 13.22
CA ILE A 161 -16.66 -12.36 12.93
C ILE A 161 -16.63 -12.48 11.41
N LEU A 162 -15.52 -12.98 10.86
CA LEU A 162 -15.35 -13.14 9.42
C LEU A 162 -15.88 -14.51 8.98
N THR A 163 -16.61 -14.54 7.87
CA THR A 163 -16.82 -15.78 7.12
C THR A 163 -15.59 -16.05 6.23
N PRO A 164 -15.32 -17.30 5.80
CA PRO A 164 -14.16 -17.61 4.95
C PRO A 164 -14.09 -16.78 3.66
N HIS A 165 -15.22 -16.32 3.14
CA HIS A 165 -15.31 -15.52 1.92
C HIS A 165 -15.00 -14.03 2.15
N ASP A 166 -15.08 -13.56 3.39
CA ASP A 166 -14.87 -12.16 3.76
C ASP A 166 -13.44 -11.89 4.25
N VAL A 167 -12.58 -12.92 4.27
CA VAL A 167 -11.22 -12.83 4.82
C VAL A 167 -10.32 -12.05 3.85
N PRO A 168 -9.82 -10.87 4.24
CA PRO A 168 -8.85 -10.15 3.43
C PRO A 168 -7.53 -10.94 3.39
N PHE A 169 -6.91 -10.99 2.21
CA PHE A 169 -5.69 -11.79 1.95
C PHE A 169 -5.83 -13.26 2.38
N PRO A 170 -6.64 -14.07 1.67
CA PRO A 170 -6.77 -15.49 1.97
C PRO A 170 -5.41 -16.19 1.99
N GLU A 171 -4.49 -15.81 1.10
CA GLU A 171 -3.16 -16.41 0.97
C GLU A 171 -2.09 -15.86 1.94
N LEU A 172 -2.45 -14.96 2.87
CA LEU A 172 -1.46 -14.34 3.77
C LEU A 172 -0.78 -15.38 4.66
N LYS A 173 0.55 -15.44 4.58
CA LYS A 173 1.41 -16.38 5.33
C LYS A 173 2.38 -15.65 6.25
N ALA A 174 2.75 -14.43 5.90
CA ALA A 174 3.78 -13.69 6.62
C ALA A 174 3.39 -12.25 6.90
N ILE A 175 3.67 -11.79 8.13
CA ILE A 175 3.54 -10.39 8.52
C ILE A 175 4.88 -9.90 9.06
N THR A 176 5.37 -8.80 8.51
CA THR A 176 6.56 -8.09 9.00
C THR A 176 6.15 -6.71 9.49
N ILE A 177 6.50 -6.37 10.73
CA ILE A 177 6.29 -5.05 11.30
C ILE A 177 7.66 -4.49 11.67
N ARG A 178 7.99 -3.30 11.20
CA ARG A 178 9.24 -2.63 11.51
C ARG A 178 8.98 -1.21 11.99
N TYR A 179 9.60 -0.87 13.12
CA TYR A 179 9.66 0.49 13.64
C TYR A 179 11.08 1.03 13.56
N SER A 180 11.29 2.08 12.77
CA SER A 180 12.49 2.90 12.72
C SER A 180 12.30 4.14 13.61
N ARG A 181 13.24 4.39 14.53
CA ARG A 181 13.22 5.56 15.42
C ARG A 181 13.54 6.88 14.70
N SER A 182 13.03 7.11 13.49
CA SER A 182 13.13 8.44 12.89
C SER A 182 12.32 9.42 13.75
N LYS A 183 13.00 10.36 14.40
CA LYS A 183 12.40 11.48 15.14
C LYS A 183 11.41 12.21 14.22
N GLY A 184 10.12 12.00 14.45
CA GLY A 184 9.04 12.75 13.81
C GLY A 184 7.89 11.87 13.36
N HIS A 185 6.69 12.17 13.86
CA HIS A 185 5.39 11.62 13.45
C HIS A 185 4.88 10.33 14.12
N LEU A 186 4.98 10.26 15.45
CA LEU A 186 3.84 9.77 16.24
C LEU A 186 3.12 10.99 16.79
N ASP A 187 2.45 11.73 15.89
CA ASP A 187 1.63 12.87 16.31
C ASP A 187 0.38 12.32 17.00
N ALA A 188 0.09 12.84 18.20
CA ALA A 188 -0.93 12.34 19.11
C ALA A 188 -2.38 12.61 18.65
N THR A 189 -2.59 12.87 17.37
CA THR A 189 -3.83 13.39 16.78
C THR A 189 -4.49 12.42 15.82
N SER A 190 -4.37 11.10 16.04
CA SER A 190 -5.20 10.13 15.32
C SER A 190 -6.69 10.43 15.61
N PRO A 191 -7.51 10.77 14.60
CA PRO A 191 -8.86 11.28 14.81
C PRO A 191 -9.90 10.18 15.09
N THR A 192 -9.49 8.91 15.20
CA THR A 192 -10.44 7.82 15.52
C THR A 192 -10.81 7.86 17.00
N ARG A 193 -11.98 8.43 17.27
CA ARG A 193 -12.68 8.37 18.57
C ARG A 193 -12.70 6.95 19.14
N ASP A 194 -12.65 6.94 20.45
CA ASP A 194 -11.96 5.98 21.27
C ASP A 194 -12.96 5.10 22.04
N PHE A 195 -12.80 3.78 21.98
CA PHE A 195 -13.44 2.85 22.90
C PHE A 195 -12.43 2.08 23.77
N LEU A 196 -11.10 2.25 23.57
CA LEU A 196 -10.08 1.43 24.26
C LEU A 196 -8.78 2.16 24.67
N GLY A 197 -8.70 3.49 24.60
CA GLY A 197 -7.57 4.29 25.03
C GLY A 197 -6.40 4.26 24.04
N ASN A 198 -6.10 5.38 23.39
CA ASN A 198 -4.96 5.53 22.43
C ASN A 198 -3.57 5.12 22.97
N LYS A 199 -3.36 4.96 24.28
CA LYS A 199 -2.10 4.42 24.83
C LYS A 199 -1.91 2.92 24.58
N TYR A 200 -3.00 2.16 24.39
CA TYR A 200 -2.90 0.74 24.09
C TYR A 200 -2.56 0.50 22.62
N LYS A 201 -3.14 1.22 21.66
CA LYS A 201 -3.07 0.93 20.21
C LYS A 201 -1.66 0.94 19.61
N LEU A 202 -0.74 1.71 20.19
CA LEU A 202 0.65 1.85 19.74
C LEU A 202 1.66 1.16 20.68
N SER A 203 1.19 0.52 21.75
CA SER A 203 2.07 -0.21 22.65
C SER A 203 2.55 -1.50 21.98
N PRO A 204 3.84 -1.89 22.10
CA PRO A 204 4.33 -3.17 21.63
C PRO A 204 3.48 -4.36 22.09
N LEU A 205 2.93 -4.28 23.30
CA LEU A 205 2.06 -5.32 23.86
C LEU A 205 0.76 -5.50 23.05
N SER A 206 0.07 -4.41 22.69
CA SER A 206 -1.17 -4.52 21.89
C SER A 206 -0.91 -5.00 20.47
N ILE A 207 0.25 -4.65 19.90
CA ILE A 207 0.66 -5.18 18.60
C ILE A 207 0.85 -6.70 18.69
N VAL A 208 1.54 -7.16 19.74
CA VAL A 208 1.72 -8.60 19.99
C VAL A 208 0.38 -9.29 20.21
N LEU A 209 -0.51 -8.75 21.04
CA LEU A 209 -1.84 -9.31 21.27
C LEU A 209 -2.68 -9.35 19.98
N GLY A 210 -2.59 -8.30 19.17
CA GLY A 210 -3.25 -8.22 17.87
C GLY A 210 -2.76 -9.29 16.90
N LEU A 211 -1.43 -9.48 16.81
CA LEU A 211 -0.82 -10.54 16.00
C LEU A 211 -1.22 -11.94 16.48
N VAL A 212 -1.25 -12.17 17.79
CA VAL A 212 -1.66 -13.45 18.38
C VAL A 212 -3.11 -13.75 18.01
N LYS A 213 -4.01 -12.79 18.21
CA LYS A 213 -5.43 -12.96 17.88
C LYS A 213 -5.66 -13.16 16.37
N LEU A 214 -4.94 -12.42 15.53
CA LEU A 214 -4.99 -12.60 14.07
C LEU A 214 -4.53 -14.00 13.68
N SER A 215 -3.44 -14.48 14.29
CA SER A 215 -2.92 -15.82 14.04
C SER A 215 -3.91 -16.91 14.43
N GLN A 216 -4.58 -16.76 15.58
CA GLN A 216 -5.63 -17.68 16.03
C GLN A 216 -6.82 -17.72 15.07
N GLN A 217 -7.32 -16.55 14.64
CA GLN A 217 -8.41 -16.47 13.66
C GLN A 217 -8.02 -17.15 12.35
N ARG A 218 -6.81 -16.86 11.84
CA ARG A 218 -6.29 -17.43 10.61
C ARG A 218 -6.07 -18.95 10.69
N ALA A 219 -5.61 -19.45 11.82
CA ALA A 219 -5.52 -20.89 12.05
C ALA A 219 -6.90 -21.56 12.08
N ALA A 220 -7.91 -20.93 12.70
CA ALA A 220 -9.27 -21.47 12.77
C ALA A 220 -9.94 -21.61 11.40
N ILE A 221 -9.62 -20.74 10.44
CA ILE A 221 -10.11 -20.80 9.05
C ILE A 221 -9.20 -21.62 8.12
N GLY A 222 -8.21 -22.35 8.65
CA GLY A 222 -7.33 -23.23 7.87
C GLY A 222 -6.23 -22.52 7.08
N CYS A 223 -5.96 -21.23 7.34
CA CYS A 223 -4.96 -20.42 6.63
C CYS A 223 -3.90 -19.84 7.59
N PRO A 224 -3.15 -20.67 8.34
CA PRO A 224 -2.29 -20.21 9.42
C PRO A 224 -1.15 -19.30 8.93
N LEU A 225 -0.81 -18.29 9.74
CA LEU A 225 0.42 -17.52 9.53
C LEU A 225 1.63 -18.38 9.87
N THR A 226 2.59 -18.46 8.96
CA THR A 226 3.83 -19.21 9.13
C THR A 226 4.98 -18.35 9.63
N THR A 227 4.88 -17.02 9.46
CA THR A 227 5.97 -16.11 9.83
C THR A 227 5.43 -14.81 10.40
N LEU A 228 5.88 -14.47 11.59
CA LEU A 228 5.65 -13.19 12.24
C LEU A 228 6.99 -12.59 12.60
N LEU A 229 7.31 -11.43 12.03
CA LEU A 229 8.57 -10.75 12.29
C LEU A 229 8.29 -9.35 12.82
N LEU A 230 8.65 -9.10 14.08
CA LEU A 230 8.53 -7.80 14.72
C LEU A 230 9.93 -7.24 14.98
N ILE A 231 10.28 -6.16 14.30
CA ILE A 231 11.61 -5.55 14.34
C ILE A 231 11.50 -4.18 15.01
N PHE A 232 12.11 -4.05 16.18
CA PHE A 232 12.35 -2.76 16.83
C PHE A 232 13.81 -2.37 16.65
N LYS A 233 14.07 -1.24 15.99
CA LYS A 233 15.41 -0.67 15.98
C LYS A 233 15.58 0.17 17.24
N LEU A 234 16.35 -0.35 18.21
CA LEU A 234 16.74 0.37 19.41
C LEU A 234 18.08 1.07 19.16
N ASP A 235 18.10 2.40 19.24
CA ASP A 235 19.37 3.12 19.38
C ASP A 235 19.80 2.97 20.85
N ILE A 236 20.94 2.30 21.07
CA ILE A 236 21.64 2.19 22.37
C ILE A 236 22.77 3.21 22.37
#